data_AF-K1RNI9-F1
#
_entry.id   AF-K1RNI9-F1
#
_cell.length_a   1.000
_cell.length_b   1.000
_cell.length_c   1.000
_cell.angle_alpha   90.00
_cell.angle_beta   90.00
_cell.angle_gamma   90.00
#
_symmetry.space_group_name_H-M   'P 1'
#
loop_
_entity.id
_entity.type
_entity.pdbx_description
1 polymer ?
#
loop_
_entity_poly.entity_id
_entity_poly.type
_entity_poly.pdbx_seq_one_letter_code
_entity_poly.pdbx_strand_id
1 'polypeptide(L)'
;MPKESLKDKLEGNELDLSLNNLDTVPVKDLAAIPKATRLDLSCNQLTSLPDNFPSLTHLVKIDLSKNRLTELPENFGNLQNLQHLDLLGNQLVLLPISFYKLTKLKWLDLKDNPLQADLRKIAGDCLDENQCKKCATQVLKYLRDCNSELERLKQKKLKEEREEKKRLQAEEEAEKEKVRQERKQKKNANKKKKDDTTAKEDVYSPVKKPETKTISNGNGKSATRPKNTGTKSGMSWFSILALFFAVFGIIIGSLYTVCQENKNELCEQYWKPAETQTRVFLANMKTNSQELMKRSSETLSGYYDKYMGKKTTEQKKSQEDSRTKPTENTEKPGEKERAHT
;
A
#
# COMPACT_ATOMS: atom_id res chain seq x y z
N MET A 1 -14.83 11.63 -31.35
CA MET A 1 -15.77 10.60 -31.82
C MET A 1 -16.99 11.31 -32.39
N PRO A 2 -17.26 11.22 -33.71
CA PRO A 2 -18.55 11.60 -34.28
C PRO A 2 -19.66 10.84 -33.54
N LYS A 3 -20.83 11.47 -33.38
CA LYS A 3 -21.98 10.91 -32.64
C LYS A 3 -22.72 9.82 -33.43
N GLU A 4 -22.01 8.91 -34.09
CA GLU A 4 -22.63 7.67 -34.55
C GLU A 4 -22.93 6.82 -33.32
N SER A 5 -24.15 6.28 -33.25
CA SER A 5 -24.49 5.39 -32.14
C SER A 5 -23.66 4.12 -32.30
N LEU A 6 -23.08 3.59 -31.22
CA LEU A 6 -22.49 2.24 -31.27
C LEU A 6 -23.49 1.19 -31.76
N LYS A 7 -24.80 1.46 -31.63
CA LYS A 7 -25.87 0.63 -32.17
C LYS A 7 -25.86 0.55 -33.69
N ASP A 8 -25.38 1.58 -34.38
CA ASP A 8 -25.36 1.63 -35.84
C ASP A 8 -24.24 0.74 -36.40
N LYS A 9 -23.20 0.46 -35.60
CA LYS A 9 -22.10 -0.46 -35.92
C LYS A 9 -22.35 -1.91 -35.48
N LEU A 10 -23.54 -2.19 -34.94
CA LEU A 10 -23.91 -3.52 -34.49
C LEU A 10 -24.61 -4.30 -35.61
N GLU A 11 -23.91 -5.29 -36.16
CA GLU A 11 -24.46 -6.22 -37.13
C GLU A 11 -24.74 -7.58 -36.48
N GLY A 12 -26.03 -7.89 -36.28
CA GLY A 12 -26.43 -9.11 -35.58
C GLY A 12 -26.02 -9.11 -34.10
N ASN A 13 -24.91 -9.77 -33.78
CA ASN A 13 -24.27 -9.83 -32.46
C ASN A 13 -22.81 -9.37 -32.47
N GLU A 14 -22.34 -8.82 -33.59
CA GLU A 14 -20.98 -8.36 -33.83
C GLU A 14 -20.96 -6.84 -33.86
N LEU A 15 -20.07 -6.26 -33.06
CA LEU A 15 -19.85 -4.83 -32.97
C LEU A 15 -18.44 -4.53 -33.46
N ASP A 16 -18.36 -3.91 -34.63
CA ASP A 16 -17.08 -3.54 -35.25
C ASP A 16 -16.67 -2.14 -34.80
N LEU A 17 -15.60 -2.08 -34.00
CA LEU A 17 -14.92 -0.85 -33.62
C LEU A 17 -13.46 -0.83 -34.10
N SER A 18 -13.12 -1.66 -35.08
CA SER A 18 -11.81 -1.65 -35.72
C SER A 18 -11.52 -0.32 -36.42
N LEU A 19 -10.24 0.05 -36.55
CA LEU A 19 -9.79 1.21 -37.33
C LEU A 19 -10.43 2.56 -36.93
N ASN A 20 -10.83 2.73 -35.67
CA ASN A 20 -11.48 3.96 -35.18
C ASN A 20 -10.55 4.92 -34.44
N ASN A 21 -9.23 4.68 -34.50
CA ASN A 21 -8.22 5.45 -33.79
C ASN A 21 -8.52 5.57 -32.28
N LEU A 22 -9.10 4.54 -31.68
CA LEU A 22 -9.45 4.54 -30.27
C LEU A 22 -8.20 4.53 -29.40
N ASP A 23 -8.12 5.49 -28.48
CA ASP A 23 -7.11 5.52 -27.41
C ASP A 23 -7.63 4.84 -26.13
N THR A 24 -8.95 4.70 -25.99
CA THR A 24 -9.61 4.04 -24.86
C THR A 24 -10.88 3.33 -25.30
N VAL A 25 -11.24 2.27 -24.59
CA VAL A 25 -12.45 1.48 -24.87
C VAL A 25 -13.66 2.10 -24.17
N PRO A 26 -14.78 2.36 -24.87
CA PRO A 26 -16.01 2.90 -24.29
C PRO A 26 -16.81 1.83 -23.51
N VAL A 27 -16.23 1.29 -22.43
CA VAL A 27 -16.79 0.15 -21.67
C VAL A 27 -18.23 0.40 -21.21
N LYS A 28 -18.55 1.64 -20.79
CA LYS A 28 -19.91 1.99 -20.33
C LYS A 28 -20.95 1.79 -21.44
N ASP A 29 -20.62 2.20 -22.66
CA ASP A 29 -21.56 2.15 -23.77
C ASP A 29 -21.64 0.71 -24.33
N LEU A 30 -20.52 -0.02 -24.33
CA LEU A 30 -20.52 -1.46 -24.63
C LEU A 30 -21.38 -2.27 -23.66
N ALA A 31 -21.30 -1.96 -22.35
CA ALA A 31 -22.11 -2.62 -21.34
C ALA A 31 -23.63 -2.38 -21.52
N ALA A 32 -24.01 -1.30 -22.21
CA ALA A 32 -25.40 -1.00 -22.54
C ALA A 32 -25.93 -1.79 -23.75
N ILE A 33 -25.11 -2.61 -24.41
CA ILE A 33 -25.46 -3.40 -25.60
C ILE A 33 -25.16 -4.89 -25.35
N PRO A 34 -25.89 -5.57 -24.45
CA PRO A 34 -25.61 -6.96 -24.08
C PRO A 34 -25.77 -7.97 -25.23
N LYS A 35 -26.43 -7.57 -26.33
CA LYS A 35 -26.53 -8.38 -27.56
C LYS A 35 -25.20 -8.46 -28.32
N ALA A 36 -24.30 -7.49 -28.14
CA ALA A 36 -22.98 -7.49 -28.74
C ALA A 36 -22.09 -8.51 -28.02
N THR A 37 -22.00 -9.72 -28.57
CA THR A 37 -21.19 -10.81 -27.98
C THR A 37 -19.84 -10.98 -28.66
N ARG A 38 -19.66 -10.34 -29.82
CA ARG A 38 -18.43 -10.33 -30.61
C ARG A 38 -18.02 -8.89 -30.77
N LEU A 39 -16.81 -8.56 -30.32
CA LEU A 39 -16.30 -7.20 -30.29
C LEU A 39 -14.97 -7.15 -31.04
N ASP A 40 -14.93 -6.38 -32.12
CA ASP A 40 -13.69 -6.09 -32.84
C ASP A 40 -13.16 -4.72 -32.40
N LEU A 41 -11.98 -4.70 -31.78
CA LEU A 41 -11.23 -3.52 -31.39
C LEU A 41 -9.86 -3.48 -32.09
N SER A 42 -9.69 -4.26 -33.15
CA SER A 42 -8.42 -4.40 -33.85
C SER A 42 -7.99 -3.11 -34.53
N CYS A 43 -6.70 -2.98 -34.80
CA CYS A 43 -6.13 -1.85 -35.55
C CYS A 43 -6.49 -0.47 -34.95
N ASN A 44 -6.49 -0.36 -33.62
CA ASN A 44 -6.66 0.89 -32.89
C ASN A 44 -5.33 1.33 -32.25
N GLN A 45 -5.37 2.27 -31.31
CA GLN A 45 -4.20 2.82 -30.64
C GLN A 45 -4.17 2.50 -29.15
N LEU A 46 -4.89 1.45 -28.74
CA LEU A 46 -5.06 1.09 -27.34
C LEU A 46 -3.72 0.69 -26.72
N THR A 47 -3.30 1.42 -25.69
CA THR A 47 -2.08 1.12 -24.91
C THR A 47 -2.39 0.31 -23.64
N SER A 48 -3.62 0.43 -23.15
CA SER A 48 -4.15 -0.32 -22.00
C SER A 48 -5.65 -0.53 -22.18
N LEU A 49 -6.22 -1.46 -21.42
CA LEU A 49 -7.66 -1.59 -21.26
C LEU A 49 -8.09 -0.99 -19.92
N PRO A 50 -9.26 -0.32 -19.84
CA PRO A 50 -9.79 0.14 -18.56
C PRO A 50 -9.97 -0.98 -17.54
N ASP A 51 -9.78 -0.72 -16.25
CA ASP A 51 -9.91 -1.71 -15.16
C ASP A 51 -11.28 -2.39 -15.10
N ASN A 52 -12.32 -1.70 -15.60
CA ASN A 52 -13.69 -2.22 -15.68
C ASN A 52 -13.98 -2.96 -16.99
N PHE A 53 -13.02 -3.10 -17.92
CA PHE A 53 -13.19 -3.88 -19.14
C PHE A 53 -13.66 -5.32 -18.87
N PRO A 54 -13.13 -6.04 -17.85
CA PRO A 54 -13.59 -7.39 -17.54
C PRO A 54 -15.02 -7.47 -16.96
N SER A 55 -15.74 -6.35 -16.81
CA SER A 55 -17.17 -6.33 -16.50
C SER A 55 -18.05 -6.74 -17.70
N LEU A 56 -17.52 -6.71 -18.93
CA LEU A 56 -18.19 -7.12 -20.16
C LEU A 56 -18.28 -8.66 -20.29
N THR A 57 -18.79 -9.31 -19.24
CA THR A 57 -18.84 -10.77 -19.09
C THR A 57 -19.73 -11.48 -20.12
N HIS A 58 -20.53 -10.74 -20.88
CA HIS A 58 -21.36 -11.25 -21.97
C HIS A 58 -20.56 -11.49 -23.26
N LEU A 59 -19.33 -10.98 -23.36
CA LEU A 59 -18.49 -11.17 -24.54
C LEU A 59 -18.02 -12.62 -24.69
N VAL A 60 -18.08 -13.09 -25.93
CA VAL A 60 -17.70 -14.45 -26.35
C VAL A 60 -16.50 -14.41 -27.30
N LYS A 61 -16.39 -13.37 -28.12
CA LYS A 61 -15.23 -13.14 -28.99
C LYS A 61 -14.73 -11.72 -28.85
N ILE A 62 -13.43 -11.55 -28.73
CA ILE A 62 -12.78 -10.25 -28.67
C ILE A 62 -11.58 -10.28 -29.60
N ASP A 63 -11.51 -9.33 -30.53
CA ASP A 63 -10.31 -9.05 -31.32
C ASP A 63 -9.68 -7.76 -30.79
N LEU A 64 -8.44 -7.86 -30.28
CA LEU A 64 -7.61 -6.74 -29.82
C LEU A 64 -6.29 -6.68 -30.61
N SER A 65 -6.23 -7.36 -31.76
CA SER A 65 -5.03 -7.44 -32.58
C SER A 65 -4.59 -6.07 -33.11
N LYS A 66 -3.30 -5.93 -33.38
CA LYS A 66 -2.69 -4.73 -33.97
C LYS A 66 -3.00 -3.46 -33.18
N ASN A 67 -2.89 -3.56 -31.86
CA ASN A 67 -2.94 -2.43 -30.93
C ASN A 67 -1.53 -2.19 -30.32
N ARG A 68 -1.45 -1.45 -29.22
CA ARG A 68 -0.20 -1.17 -28.51
C ARG A 68 -0.28 -1.60 -27.04
N LEU A 69 -1.09 -2.60 -26.73
CA LEU A 69 -1.35 -3.02 -25.36
C LEU A 69 -0.07 -3.50 -24.69
N THR A 70 0.33 -2.86 -23.59
CA THR A 70 1.50 -3.25 -22.81
C THR A 70 1.16 -4.26 -21.72
N GLU A 71 -0.08 -4.23 -21.24
CA GLU A 71 -0.61 -5.14 -20.23
C GLU A 71 -2.12 -5.36 -20.39
N LEU A 72 -2.63 -6.41 -19.77
CA LEU A 72 -4.07 -6.64 -19.58
C LEU A 72 -4.43 -6.44 -18.09
N PRO A 73 -5.64 -5.96 -17.77
CA PRO A 73 -6.10 -5.81 -16.39
C PRO A 73 -5.91 -7.08 -15.54
N GLU A 74 -5.52 -6.94 -14.26
CA GLU A 74 -5.26 -8.08 -13.38
C GLU A 74 -6.45 -9.06 -13.27
N ASN A 75 -7.67 -8.56 -13.46
CA ASN A 75 -8.94 -9.27 -13.41
C ASN A 75 -9.48 -9.71 -14.79
N PHE A 76 -8.65 -9.71 -15.84
CA PHE A 76 -9.07 -10.11 -17.20
C PHE A 76 -9.73 -11.50 -17.27
N GLY A 77 -9.31 -12.42 -16.39
CA GLY A 77 -9.93 -13.74 -16.21
C GLY A 77 -11.41 -13.75 -15.83
N ASN A 78 -12.01 -12.60 -15.50
CA ASN A 78 -13.44 -12.49 -15.19
C ASN A 78 -14.35 -12.60 -16.43
N LEU A 79 -13.81 -12.56 -17.64
CA LEU A 79 -14.53 -12.76 -18.90
C LEU A 79 -14.88 -14.26 -19.09
N GLN A 80 -15.71 -14.82 -18.21
CA GLN A 80 -15.97 -16.27 -18.11
C GLN A 80 -16.65 -16.89 -19.35
N ASN A 81 -17.24 -16.08 -20.22
CA ASN A 81 -17.87 -16.53 -21.46
C ASN A 81 -16.96 -16.43 -22.69
N LEU A 82 -15.77 -15.87 -22.55
CA LEU A 82 -14.84 -15.66 -23.65
C LEU A 82 -14.36 -17.00 -24.21
N GLN A 83 -14.51 -17.16 -25.52
CA GLN A 83 -14.15 -18.37 -26.27
C GLN A 83 -13.06 -18.09 -27.31
N HIS A 84 -12.94 -16.87 -27.79
CA HIS A 84 -11.97 -16.46 -28.81
C HIS A 84 -11.37 -15.11 -28.41
N LEU A 85 -10.04 -15.04 -28.37
CA LEU A 85 -9.31 -13.84 -28.05
C LEU A 85 -8.12 -13.70 -28.99
N ASP A 86 -8.09 -12.61 -29.76
CA ASP A 86 -6.95 -12.24 -30.57
C ASP A 86 -6.18 -11.09 -29.91
N LEU A 87 -4.89 -11.29 -29.65
CA LEU A 87 -3.96 -10.31 -29.10
C LEU A 87 -2.72 -10.12 -30.00
N LEU A 88 -2.76 -10.64 -31.23
CA LEU A 88 -1.68 -10.54 -32.22
C LEU A 88 -1.16 -9.10 -32.34
N GLY A 89 0.16 -8.92 -32.38
CA GLY A 89 0.74 -7.61 -32.70
C GLY A 89 0.45 -6.54 -31.64
N ASN A 90 0.72 -6.87 -30.37
CA ASN A 90 0.68 -5.94 -29.24
C ASN A 90 2.07 -5.86 -28.57
N GLN A 91 2.16 -5.24 -27.38
CA GLN A 91 3.41 -5.08 -26.62
C GLN A 91 3.38 -5.87 -25.30
N LEU A 92 2.65 -6.97 -25.26
CA LEU A 92 2.50 -7.79 -24.06
C LEU A 92 3.80 -8.55 -23.76
N VAL A 93 4.31 -8.40 -22.55
CA VAL A 93 5.44 -9.19 -22.04
C VAL A 93 4.94 -10.37 -21.20
N LEU A 94 3.84 -10.17 -20.47
CA LEU A 94 3.23 -11.12 -19.56
C LEU A 94 1.71 -11.11 -19.72
N LEU A 95 1.05 -12.16 -19.23
CA LEU A 95 -0.39 -12.20 -19.04
C LEU A 95 -0.72 -12.19 -17.53
N PRO A 96 -1.83 -11.56 -17.11
CA PRO A 96 -2.21 -11.54 -15.70
C PRO A 96 -2.51 -12.96 -15.21
N ILE A 97 -2.15 -13.28 -13.97
CA ILE A 97 -2.38 -14.63 -13.40
C ILE A 97 -3.86 -15.02 -13.49
N SER A 98 -4.81 -14.09 -13.38
CA SER A 98 -6.23 -14.42 -13.51
C SER A 98 -6.62 -15.06 -14.84
N PHE A 99 -5.82 -14.92 -15.90
CA PHE A 99 -6.12 -15.40 -17.24
C PHE A 99 -6.43 -16.92 -17.28
N TYR A 100 -5.88 -17.74 -16.36
CA TYR A 100 -6.24 -19.16 -16.26
C TYR A 100 -7.73 -19.42 -16.00
N LYS A 101 -8.47 -18.41 -15.50
CA LYS A 101 -9.91 -18.48 -15.20
C LYS A 101 -10.79 -18.42 -16.46
N LEU A 102 -10.22 -18.10 -17.62
CA LEU A 102 -10.92 -18.14 -18.92
C LEU A 102 -11.16 -19.60 -19.37
N THR A 103 -11.91 -20.35 -18.58
CA THR A 103 -12.11 -21.80 -18.73
C THR A 103 -12.84 -22.21 -20.01
N LYS A 104 -13.52 -21.25 -20.66
CA LYS A 104 -14.19 -21.46 -21.95
C LYS A 104 -13.35 -21.02 -23.17
N LEU A 105 -12.17 -20.44 -22.96
CA LEU A 105 -11.32 -19.96 -24.05
C LEU A 105 -10.82 -21.14 -24.87
N LYS A 106 -11.12 -21.10 -26.17
CA LYS A 106 -10.81 -22.16 -27.14
C LYS A 106 -9.80 -21.72 -28.18
N TRP A 107 -9.64 -20.43 -28.40
CA TRP A 107 -8.76 -19.90 -29.43
C TRP A 107 -8.05 -18.67 -28.87
N LEU A 108 -6.73 -18.63 -29.05
CA LEU A 108 -5.88 -17.57 -28.57
C LEU A 108 -4.73 -17.36 -29.57
N ASP A 109 -4.54 -16.11 -29.99
CA ASP A 109 -3.31 -15.67 -30.65
C ASP A 109 -2.58 -14.64 -29.79
N LEU A 110 -1.28 -14.86 -29.61
CA LEU A 110 -0.36 -13.99 -28.87
C LEU A 110 0.88 -13.65 -29.71
N LYS A 111 0.90 -14.02 -31.00
CA LYS A 111 2.05 -13.82 -31.86
C LYS A 111 2.36 -12.32 -31.99
N ASP A 112 3.59 -12.00 -32.38
CA ASP A 112 4.06 -10.63 -32.56
C ASP A 112 3.90 -9.76 -31.29
N ASN A 113 4.06 -10.39 -30.12
CA ASN A 113 4.22 -9.75 -28.82
C ASN A 113 5.61 -10.05 -28.23
N PRO A 114 6.23 -9.13 -27.48
CA PRO A 114 7.52 -9.33 -26.80
C PRO A 114 7.39 -10.20 -25.54
N LEU A 115 6.69 -11.34 -25.63
CA LEU A 115 6.43 -12.24 -24.52
C LEU A 115 7.72 -12.72 -23.86
N GLN A 116 7.69 -12.87 -22.53
CA GLN A 116 8.75 -13.55 -21.79
C GLN A 116 9.00 -14.95 -22.38
N ALA A 117 10.27 -15.36 -22.42
CA ALA A 117 10.71 -16.57 -23.12
C ALA A 117 9.91 -17.83 -22.79
N ASP A 118 9.60 -18.06 -21.51
CA ASP A 118 8.83 -19.22 -21.07
C ASP A 118 7.40 -19.20 -21.61
N LEU A 119 6.71 -18.07 -21.48
CA LEU A 119 5.36 -17.90 -21.99
C LEU A 119 5.33 -17.99 -23.53
N ARG A 120 6.30 -17.40 -24.21
CA ARG A 120 6.43 -17.50 -25.68
C ARG A 120 6.54 -18.94 -26.16
N LYS A 121 7.38 -19.75 -25.48
CA LYS A 121 7.55 -21.17 -25.82
C LYS A 121 6.27 -21.97 -25.60
N ILE A 122 5.50 -21.63 -24.57
CA ILE A 122 4.25 -22.30 -24.21
C ILE A 122 3.11 -21.90 -25.15
N ALA A 123 3.03 -20.63 -25.53
CA ALA A 123 2.06 -20.13 -26.50
C ALA A 123 2.27 -20.78 -27.87
N GLY A 124 3.53 -20.88 -28.32
CA GLY A 124 3.85 -21.41 -29.64
C GLY A 124 3.33 -20.53 -30.77
N ASP A 125 3.22 -21.11 -31.96
CA ASP A 125 2.65 -20.44 -33.13
C ASP A 125 1.12 -20.54 -33.17
N CYS A 126 0.51 -19.73 -34.02
CA CYS A 126 -0.93 -19.71 -34.30
C CYS A 126 -1.15 -19.47 -35.80
N LEU A 127 -0.59 -20.34 -36.64
CA LEU A 127 -0.72 -20.25 -38.10
C LEU A 127 -2.02 -20.89 -38.62
N ASP A 128 -2.64 -21.75 -37.82
CA ASP A 128 -3.89 -22.44 -38.13
C ASP A 128 -4.76 -22.61 -36.88
N GLU A 129 -6.04 -22.94 -37.07
CA GLU A 129 -7.01 -23.05 -35.97
C GLU A 129 -6.59 -24.05 -34.88
N ASN A 130 -5.91 -25.14 -35.25
CA ASN A 130 -5.48 -26.15 -34.28
C ASN A 130 -4.31 -25.64 -33.43
N GLN A 131 -3.39 -24.89 -34.03
CA GLN A 131 -2.29 -24.25 -33.31
C GLN A 131 -2.82 -23.23 -32.30
N CYS A 132 -3.74 -22.37 -32.70
CA CYS A 132 -4.35 -21.37 -31.80
C CYS A 132 -5.17 -22.00 -30.67
N LYS A 133 -5.83 -23.15 -30.94
CA LYS A 133 -6.49 -23.96 -29.90
C LYS A 133 -5.50 -24.55 -28.88
N LYS A 134 -4.35 -25.03 -29.38
CA LYS A 134 -3.26 -25.53 -28.52
C LYS A 134 -2.68 -24.41 -27.68
N CYS A 135 -2.39 -23.24 -28.27
CA CYS A 135 -1.94 -22.04 -27.58
C CYS A 135 -2.86 -21.71 -26.39
N ALA A 136 -4.17 -21.57 -26.63
CA ALA A 136 -5.16 -21.31 -25.57
C ALA A 136 -5.06 -22.34 -24.44
N THR A 137 -5.08 -23.63 -24.77
CA THR A 137 -5.05 -24.72 -23.78
C THR A 137 -3.75 -24.73 -22.97
N GLN A 138 -2.61 -24.56 -23.63
CA GLN A 138 -1.29 -24.60 -23.01
C GLN A 138 -1.04 -23.40 -22.11
N VAL A 139 -1.39 -22.19 -22.57
CA VAL A 139 -1.25 -20.95 -21.78
C VAL A 139 -2.14 -20.99 -20.53
N LEU A 140 -3.41 -21.41 -20.67
CA LEU A 140 -4.30 -21.53 -19.52
C LEU A 140 -3.79 -22.55 -18.49
N LYS A 141 -3.26 -23.68 -18.96
CA LYS A 141 -2.68 -24.69 -18.08
C LYS A 141 -1.45 -24.13 -17.34
N TYR A 142 -0.53 -23.51 -18.07
CA TYR A 142 0.66 -22.90 -17.49
C TYR A 142 0.32 -21.88 -16.40
N LEU A 143 -0.60 -20.95 -16.68
CA LEU A 143 -0.97 -19.91 -15.71
C LEU A 143 -1.73 -20.48 -14.51
N ARG A 144 -2.47 -21.58 -14.68
CA ARG A 144 -3.09 -22.32 -13.57
C ARG A 144 -2.04 -22.95 -12.66
N ASP A 145 -1.01 -23.56 -13.24
CA ASP A 145 0.08 -24.18 -12.52
C ASP A 145 0.89 -23.10 -11.76
N CYS A 146 1.20 -21.96 -12.42
CA CYS A 146 1.82 -20.80 -11.79
C CYS A 146 0.99 -20.25 -10.61
N ASN A 147 -0.34 -20.14 -10.77
CA ASN A 147 -1.21 -19.70 -9.68
C ASN A 147 -1.18 -20.67 -8.49
N SER A 148 -1.16 -21.98 -8.76
CA SER A 148 -1.13 -23.00 -7.72
C SER A 148 0.15 -22.91 -6.88
N GLU A 149 1.30 -22.69 -7.52
CA GLU A 149 2.57 -22.45 -6.83
C GLU A 149 2.58 -21.12 -6.06
N LEU A 150 2.03 -20.05 -6.65
CA LEU A 150 1.90 -18.76 -5.97
C LEU A 150 1.07 -18.90 -4.68
N GLU A 151 -0.06 -19.61 -4.73
CA GLU A 151 -0.91 -19.84 -3.55
C GLU A 151 -0.21 -20.70 -2.49
N ARG A 152 0.54 -21.73 -2.91
CA ARG A 152 1.36 -22.53 -2.00
C ARG A 152 2.41 -21.68 -1.28
N LEU A 153 3.09 -20.78 -2.00
CA LEU A 153 4.08 -19.86 -1.43
C LEU A 153 3.43 -18.86 -0.47
N LYS A 154 2.26 -18.32 -0.80
CA LYS A 154 1.50 -17.44 0.10
C LYS A 154 1.11 -18.15 1.39
N GLN A 155 0.61 -19.39 1.30
CA GLN A 155 0.24 -20.19 2.47
C GLN A 155 1.45 -20.50 3.36
N LYS A 156 2.61 -20.82 2.76
CA LYS A 156 3.86 -21.05 3.49
C LYS A 156 4.29 -19.80 4.25
N LYS A 157 4.37 -18.64 3.59
CA LYS A 157 4.71 -17.36 4.23
C LYS A 157 3.76 -17.01 5.37
N LEU A 158 2.45 -17.18 5.16
CA LEU A 158 1.45 -16.93 6.19
C LEU A 158 1.61 -17.86 7.40
N LYS A 159 2.00 -19.12 7.18
CA LYS A 159 2.29 -20.06 8.27
C LYS A 159 3.54 -19.65 9.05
N GLU A 160 4.61 -19.28 8.36
CA GLU A 160 5.85 -18.79 8.96
C GLU A 160 5.60 -17.53 9.81
N GLU A 161 4.86 -16.55 9.27
CA GLU A 161 4.46 -15.33 10.00
C GLU A 161 3.61 -15.64 11.24
N ARG A 162 2.72 -16.64 11.18
CA ARG A 162 1.90 -17.07 12.33
C ARG A 162 2.74 -17.76 13.39
N GLU A 163 3.70 -18.59 12.98
CA GLU A 163 4.62 -19.26 13.90
C GLU A 163 5.56 -18.27 14.57
N GLU A 164 6.10 -17.30 13.84
CA GLU A 164 6.91 -16.21 14.38
C GLU A 164 6.12 -15.38 15.40
N LYS A 165 4.89 -14.95 15.06
CA LYS A 165 4.03 -14.21 15.99
C LYS A 165 3.76 -14.99 17.28
N LYS A 166 3.52 -16.30 17.19
CA LYS A 166 3.34 -17.17 18.38
C LYS A 166 4.62 -17.27 19.21
N ARG A 167 5.79 -17.36 18.58
CA ARG A 167 7.08 -17.41 19.29
C ARG A 167 7.35 -16.11 20.05
N LEU A 168 7.14 -14.96 19.40
CA LEU A 168 7.29 -13.65 20.03
C LEU A 168 6.32 -13.47 21.21
N GLN A 169 5.06 -13.89 21.04
CA GLN A 169 4.07 -13.86 22.13
C GLN A 169 4.48 -14.76 23.30
N ALA A 170 4.94 -15.99 23.04
CA ALA A 170 5.40 -16.91 24.08
C ALA A 170 6.64 -16.39 24.81
N GLU A 171 7.56 -15.72 24.10
CA GLU A 171 8.73 -15.08 24.69
C GLU A 171 8.34 -13.91 25.60
N GLU A 172 7.41 -13.05 25.16
CA GLU A 172 6.88 -11.95 25.96
C GLU A 172 6.15 -12.45 27.22
N GLU A 173 5.35 -13.52 27.10
CA GLU A 173 4.68 -14.15 28.23
C GLU A 173 5.67 -14.79 29.22
N ALA A 174 6.70 -15.47 28.71
CA ALA A 174 7.75 -16.05 29.54
C ALA A 174 8.54 -14.97 30.29
N GLU A 175 8.83 -13.84 29.66
CA GLU A 175 9.46 -12.69 30.32
C GLU A 175 8.56 -12.09 31.40
N LYS A 176 7.27 -11.88 31.11
CA LYS A 176 6.28 -11.41 32.10
C LYS A 176 6.20 -12.33 33.31
N GLU A 177 6.21 -13.65 33.11
CA GLU A 177 6.17 -14.61 34.22
C GLU A 177 7.49 -14.62 35.02
N LYS A 178 8.66 -14.53 34.36
CA LYS A 178 9.96 -14.36 35.06
C LYS A 178 9.93 -13.12 35.97
N VAL A 179 9.48 -11.97 35.47
CA VAL A 179 9.31 -10.74 36.26
C VAL A 179 8.34 -10.94 37.43
N ARG A 180 7.24 -11.69 37.23
CA ARG A 180 6.27 -11.99 38.29
C ARG A 180 6.88 -12.88 39.38
N GLN A 181 7.67 -13.88 39.00
CA GLN A 181 8.36 -14.78 39.94
C GLN A 181 9.40 -14.02 40.76
N GLU A 182 10.21 -13.16 40.14
CA GLU A 182 11.16 -12.30 40.86
C GLU A 182 10.47 -11.40 41.88
N ARG A 183 9.34 -10.79 41.53
CA ARG A 183 8.54 -9.96 42.47
C ARG A 183 8.04 -10.78 43.67
N LYS A 184 7.60 -12.03 43.45
CA LYS A 184 7.17 -12.94 44.53
C LYS A 184 8.36 -13.31 45.44
N GLN A 185 9.51 -13.64 44.87
CA GLN A 185 10.72 -13.97 45.63
C GLN A 185 11.19 -12.79 46.48
N LYS A 186 11.22 -11.57 45.93
CA LYS A 186 11.56 -10.33 46.66
C LYS A 186 10.60 -10.08 47.84
N LYS A 187 9.29 -10.29 47.65
CA LYS A 187 8.30 -10.18 48.74
C LYS A 187 8.53 -11.21 49.85
N ASN A 188 8.78 -12.46 49.50
CA ASN A 188 9.02 -13.54 50.47
C ASN A 188 10.33 -13.30 51.26
N ALA A 189 11.39 -12.82 50.60
CA ALA A 189 12.65 -12.46 51.26
C ALA A 189 12.46 -11.32 52.27
N ASN A 190 11.67 -10.29 51.92
CA ASN A 190 11.33 -9.20 52.84
C ASN A 190 10.49 -9.67 54.02
N LYS A 191 9.57 -10.64 53.82
CA LYS A 191 8.79 -11.23 54.92
C LYS A 191 9.67 -12.04 55.88
N LYS A 192 10.55 -12.90 55.36
CA LYS A 192 11.54 -13.64 56.19
C LYS A 192 12.43 -12.70 57.00
N LYS A 193 12.92 -11.60 56.39
CA LYS A 193 13.69 -10.59 57.12
C LYS A 193 12.88 -9.87 58.20
N LYS A 194 11.56 -9.76 58.07
CA LYS A 194 10.70 -9.13 59.07
C LYS A 194 10.41 -10.08 60.23
N ASP A 195 10.18 -11.37 59.94
CA ASP A 195 9.94 -12.40 60.94
C ASP A 195 11.21 -12.68 61.79
N ASP A 196 12.41 -12.62 61.19
CA ASP A 196 13.70 -12.79 61.88
C ASP A 196 14.07 -11.61 62.81
N THR A 197 13.56 -10.40 62.51
CA THR A 197 13.68 -9.23 63.41
C THR A 197 12.70 -9.29 64.57
N THR A 198 11.57 -10.00 64.42
CA THR A 198 10.53 -10.11 65.46
C THR A 198 10.82 -11.25 66.45
N ALA A 199 11.63 -12.25 66.07
CA ALA A 199 12.07 -13.33 66.95
C ALA A 199 13.23 -12.96 67.90
N LYS A 200 13.69 -11.69 67.88
CA LYS A 200 14.75 -11.17 68.78
C LYS A 200 14.23 -10.27 69.92
N GLU A 201 12.92 -10.11 70.07
CA GLU A 201 12.31 -9.32 71.15
C GLU A 201 11.37 -10.18 71.99
N ASP A 202 11.91 -11.10 72.81
CA ASP A 202 11.17 -11.77 73.88
C ASP A 202 12.09 -12.12 75.07
N VAL A 203 12.79 -11.12 75.62
CA VAL A 203 13.29 -11.14 77.02
C VAL A 203 13.34 -9.70 77.54
N TYR A 204 12.27 -9.22 78.17
CA TYR A 204 12.30 -8.48 79.45
C TYR A 204 10.87 -8.15 79.92
N SER A 205 10.52 -8.58 81.13
CA SER A 205 9.24 -8.32 81.81
C SER A 205 9.28 -7.01 82.63
N PRO A 206 8.13 -6.46 83.07
CA PRO A 206 7.93 -5.03 83.35
C PRO A 206 7.96 -4.65 84.85
N VAL A 207 8.32 -3.40 85.18
CA VAL A 207 8.02 -2.80 86.50
C VAL A 207 7.63 -1.30 86.40
N LYS A 208 6.32 -1.07 86.64
CA LYS A 208 5.60 0.01 87.38
C LYS A 208 5.70 1.52 87.02
N LYS A 209 4.58 2.03 86.45
CA LYS A 209 3.61 3.12 86.86
C LYS A 209 4.01 4.15 87.96
N PRO A 210 3.42 5.38 88.05
CA PRO A 210 1.96 5.69 87.86
C PRO A 210 1.57 7.05 87.18
N GLU A 211 0.42 7.09 86.47
CA GLU A 211 -0.83 7.89 86.70
C GLU A 211 -0.79 9.37 86.22
N THR A 212 -1.80 10.02 85.60
CA THR A 212 -3.26 10.06 85.80
C THR A 212 -3.98 10.72 84.58
N LYS A 213 -5.24 10.30 84.32
CA LYS A 213 -6.47 11.05 83.89
C LYS A 213 -6.39 12.02 82.67
N THR A 214 -7.30 12.12 81.70
CA THR A 214 -8.78 12.15 81.68
C THR A 214 -9.31 12.14 80.23
N ILE A 215 -10.43 11.44 79.99
CA ILE A 215 -11.64 11.78 79.19
C ILE A 215 -11.51 12.57 77.87
N SER A 216 -11.94 11.96 76.74
CA SER A 216 -13.10 12.37 75.89
C SER A 216 -12.94 12.10 74.38
N ASN A 217 -14.10 11.85 73.77
CA ASN A 217 -14.40 11.52 72.37
C ASN A 217 -13.91 12.52 71.31
N GLY A 218 -13.74 12.04 70.07
CA GLY A 218 -13.80 12.91 68.89
C GLY A 218 -13.38 12.26 67.57
N ASN A 219 -14.36 11.91 66.73
CA ASN A 219 -14.21 11.60 65.30
C ASN A 219 -13.58 12.77 64.52
N GLY A 220 -12.76 12.49 63.48
CA GLY A 220 -12.46 13.52 62.48
C GLY A 220 -11.22 13.33 61.60
N LYS A 221 -11.43 12.71 60.44
CA LYS A 221 -10.87 13.04 59.10
C LYS A 221 -9.47 13.69 58.97
N SER A 222 -8.60 12.94 58.29
CA SER A 222 -7.96 13.30 57.01
C SER A 222 -7.15 14.61 56.89
N ALA A 223 -5.83 14.43 56.98
CA ALA A 223 -4.82 14.80 55.98
C ALA A 223 -4.71 16.25 55.48
N THR A 224 -3.64 16.91 55.93
CA THR A 224 -2.80 17.78 55.10
C THR A 224 -1.32 17.50 55.32
N ARG A 225 -0.60 17.52 54.19
CA ARG A 225 0.80 17.18 53.87
C ARG A 225 1.85 17.95 54.70
N PRO A 226 3.10 17.43 54.78
CA PRO A 226 4.17 18.16 54.08
C PRO A 226 5.05 17.26 53.22
N LYS A 227 5.53 17.85 52.11
CA LYS A 227 6.50 17.26 51.18
C LYS A 227 7.86 17.22 51.88
N ASN A 228 8.61 16.14 51.73
CA ASN A 228 10.03 16.30 51.42
C ASN A 228 10.51 15.24 50.44
N THR A 229 11.40 15.73 49.58
CA THR A 229 11.95 15.14 48.36
C THR A 229 13.06 14.14 48.66
N GLY A 230 13.07 13.03 47.93
CA GLY A 230 14.18 12.07 47.87
C GLY A 230 14.30 11.53 46.46
N THR A 231 15.09 12.21 45.64
CA THR A 231 15.48 11.83 44.29
C THR A 231 16.23 10.49 44.29
N LYS A 232 15.76 9.52 43.51
CA LYS A 232 16.60 8.44 42.98
C LYS A 232 16.41 8.36 41.47
N SER A 233 17.37 8.98 40.79
CA SER A 233 17.61 8.88 39.35
C SER A 233 17.85 7.42 38.98
N GLY A 234 16.87 6.82 38.28
CA GLY A 234 17.09 5.62 37.49
C GLY A 234 17.43 6.06 36.08
N MET A 235 18.63 5.77 35.61
CA MET A 235 19.04 6.09 34.25
C MET A 235 18.07 5.40 33.28
N SER A 236 17.38 6.19 32.45
CA SER A 236 16.38 5.70 31.50
C SER A 236 16.98 4.64 30.59
N TRP A 237 16.23 3.59 30.23
CA TRP A 237 16.68 2.58 29.26
C TRP A 237 17.13 3.23 27.94
N PHE A 238 16.49 4.32 27.54
CA PHE A 238 16.93 5.14 26.41
C PHE A 238 18.36 5.68 26.56
N SER A 239 18.81 5.98 27.77
CA SER A 239 20.18 6.43 28.07
C SER A 239 21.19 5.29 27.98
N ILE A 240 20.82 4.07 28.38
CA ILE A 240 21.68 2.88 28.26
C ILE A 240 21.83 2.47 26.79
N LEU A 241 20.73 2.53 26.04
CA LEU A 241 20.72 2.27 24.61
C LEU A 241 21.51 3.35 23.85
N ALA A 242 21.37 4.62 24.22
CA ALA A 242 22.15 5.72 23.66
C ALA A 242 23.66 5.56 23.96
N LEU A 243 24.02 5.11 25.17
CA LEU A 243 25.40 4.78 25.54
C LEU A 243 25.94 3.60 24.71
N PHE A 244 25.14 2.56 24.49
CA PHE A 244 25.53 1.43 23.65
C PHE A 244 25.81 1.87 22.21
N PHE A 245 24.91 2.67 21.60
CA PHE A 245 25.12 3.20 20.25
C PHE A 245 26.28 4.19 20.17
N ALA A 246 26.52 4.99 21.21
CA ALA A 246 27.67 5.90 21.28
C ALA A 246 28.98 5.13 21.34
N VAL A 247 29.09 4.11 22.20
CA VAL A 247 30.28 3.26 22.32
C VAL A 247 30.50 2.44 21.05
N PHE A 248 29.44 1.86 20.49
CA PHE A 248 29.51 1.11 19.23
C PHE A 248 29.91 2.01 18.04
N GLY A 249 29.38 3.24 17.98
CA GLY A 249 29.75 4.23 16.98
C GLY A 249 31.21 4.68 17.10
N ILE A 250 31.73 4.83 18.32
CA ILE A 250 33.16 5.13 18.55
C ILE A 250 34.03 3.95 18.10
N ILE A 251 33.67 2.72 18.44
CA ILE A 251 34.42 1.52 18.03
C ILE A 251 34.45 1.40 16.49
N ILE A 252 33.31 1.58 15.82
CA ILE A 252 33.24 1.57 14.36
C ILE A 252 34.04 2.73 13.75
N GLY A 253 33.94 3.92 14.34
CA GLY A 253 34.70 5.10 13.89
C GLY A 253 36.21 4.91 14.01
N SER A 254 36.68 4.34 15.12
CA SER A 254 38.09 4.02 15.33
C SER A 254 38.60 2.94 14.38
N LEU A 255 37.78 1.91 14.09
CA LEU A 255 38.12 0.90 13.08
C LEU A 255 38.17 1.50 11.67
N TYR A 256 37.29 2.46 11.36
CA TYR A 256 37.28 3.17 10.09
C TYR A 256 38.52 4.06 9.91
N THR A 257 38.94 4.81 10.93
CA THR A 257 40.15 5.63 10.88
C THR A 257 41.41 4.77 10.72
N VAL A 258 41.47 3.63 11.43
CA VAL A 258 42.57 2.67 11.30
C VAL A 258 42.62 2.03 9.89
N CYS A 259 41.46 1.78 9.26
CA CYS A 259 41.39 1.30 7.87
C CYS A 259 41.76 2.36 6.82
N GLN A 260 41.55 3.65 7.09
CA GLN A 260 41.92 4.73 6.18
C GLN A 260 43.44 5.01 6.18
N GLU A 261 44.09 4.86 7.35
CA GLU A 261 45.53 5.10 7.50
C GLU A 261 46.38 3.90 7.06
N ASN A 262 45.95 2.68 7.36
CA ASN A 262 46.61 1.46 6.91
C ASN A 262 45.93 0.95 5.65
N LYS A 263 46.54 1.15 4.48
CA LYS A 263 46.13 0.56 3.19
C LYS A 263 46.30 -0.97 3.18
N ASN A 264 45.59 -1.67 4.08
CA ASN A 264 45.67 -3.11 4.25
C ASN A 264 44.60 -3.83 3.42
N GLU A 265 45.00 -4.92 2.79
CA GLU A 265 44.20 -5.75 1.86
C GLU A 265 42.87 -6.25 2.47
N LEU A 266 42.84 -6.47 3.79
CA LEU A 266 41.65 -6.83 4.57
C LEU A 266 40.55 -5.75 4.60
N CYS A 267 40.90 -4.46 4.59
CA CYS A 267 39.89 -3.39 4.56
C CYS A 267 39.17 -3.34 3.21
N GLU A 268 39.87 -3.68 2.12
CA GLU A 268 39.27 -3.67 0.78
C GLU A 268 38.28 -4.82 0.58
N GLN A 269 38.58 -5.99 1.16
CA GLN A 269 37.73 -7.18 1.06
C GLN A 269 36.42 -7.07 1.86
N TYR A 270 36.44 -6.45 3.04
CA TYR A 270 35.28 -6.43 3.95
C TYR A 270 34.54 -5.09 4.03
N TRP A 271 35.21 -3.95 3.86
CA TRP A 271 34.60 -2.65 4.11
C TRP A 271 33.90 -2.04 2.89
N LYS A 272 34.52 -2.10 1.70
CA LYS A 272 33.93 -1.53 0.46
C LYS A 272 32.59 -2.17 0.05
N PRO A 273 32.38 -3.49 0.17
CA PRO A 273 31.08 -4.11 -0.14
C PRO A 273 29.98 -3.69 0.84
N ALA A 274 30.31 -3.55 2.13
CA ALA A 274 29.37 -3.15 3.17
C ALA A 274 28.91 -1.68 3.00
N GLU A 275 29.81 -0.78 2.62
CA GLU A 275 29.46 0.62 2.35
C GLU A 275 28.56 0.76 1.10
N THR A 276 28.85 -0.01 0.07
CA THR A 276 28.05 -0.03 -1.17
C THR A 276 26.65 -0.58 -0.93
N GLN A 277 26.53 -1.70 -0.20
CA GLN A 277 25.23 -2.26 0.15
C GLN A 277 24.43 -1.34 1.07
N THR A 278 25.09 -0.69 2.04
CA THR A 278 24.42 0.25 2.96
C THR A 278 23.94 1.50 2.20
N ARG A 279 24.72 2.02 1.25
CA ARG A 279 24.28 3.15 0.40
C ARG A 279 23.12 2.78 -0.51
N VAL A 280 23.14 1.60 -1.13
CA VAL A 280 22.03 1.09 -1.97
C VAL A 280 20.78 0.85 -1.13
N PHE A 281 20.93 0.26 0.06
CA PHE A 281 19.81 0.03 0.98
C PHE A 281 19.20 1.34 1.49
N LEU A 282 20.02 2.31 1.89
CA LEU A 282 19.55 3.64 2.33
C LEU A 282 18.93 4.45 1.18
N ALA A 283 19.45 4.33 -0.04
CA ALA A 283 18.86 4.94 -1.24
C ALA A 283 17.48 4.31 -1.53
N ASN A 284 17.38 2.98 -1.54
CA ASN A 284 16.11 2.26 -1.75
C ASN A 284 15.09 2.55 -0.65
N MET A 285 15.51 2.66 0.61
CA MET A 285 14.63 3.06 1.70
C MET A 285 14.13 4.51 1.56
N LYS A 286 14.99 5.45 1.14
CA LYS A 286 14.58 6.83 0.88
C LYS A 286 13.60 6.92 -0.30
N THR A 287 13.88 6.22 -1.40
CA THR A 287 13.01 6.19 -2.58
C THR A 287 11.65 5.55 -2.26
N ASN A 288 11.62 4.36 -1.63
CA ASN A 288 10.37 3.71 -1.23
C ASN A 288 9.57 4.53 -0.21
N SER A 289 10.23 5.21 0.73
CA SER A 289 9.56 6.09 1.69
C SER A 289 8.95 7.32 1.00
N GLN A 290 9.68 7.96 0.08
CA GLN A 290 9.18 9.10 -0.69
C GLN A 290 8.03 8.72 -1.63
N GLU A 291 8.10 7.54 -2.25
CA GLU A 291 7.06 7.03 -3.14
C GLU A 291 5.78 6.65 -2.37
N LEU A 292 5.90 6.05 -1.18
CA LEU A 292 4.78 5.80 -0.27
C LEU A 292 4.16 7.10 0.27
N MET A 293 4.98 8.10 0.60
CA MET A 293 4.50 9.41 1.06
C MET A 293 3.79 10.18 -0.07
N LYS A 294 4.31 10.09 -1.30
CA LYS A 294 3.68 10.71 -2.48
C LYS A 294 2.34 10.05 -2.84
N ARG A 295 2.31 8.71 -2.85
CA ARG A 295 1.09 7.93 -3.14
C ARG A 295 0.02 8.11 -2.06
N SER A 296 0.41 8.24 -0.78
CA SER A 296 -0.53 8.55 0.30
C SER A 296 -1.03 9.99 0.24
N SER A 297 -0.18 10.97 -0.11
CA SER A 297 -0.57 12.36 -0.33
C SER A 297 -1.53 12.53 -1.52
N GLU A 298 -1.30 11.83 -2.64
CA GLU A 298 -2.17 11.84 -3.82
C GLU A 298 -3.53 11.18 -3.51
N THR A 299 -3.53 10.10 -2.71
CA THR A 299 -4.76 9.45 -2.24
C THR A 299 -5.55 10.35 -1.27
N LEU A 300 -4.86 11.07 -0.38
CA LEU A 300 -5.46 12.05 0.53
C LEU A 300 -6.00 13.28 -0.20
N SER A 301 -5.28 13.79 -1.20
CA SER A 301 -5.74 14.91 -2.05
C SER A 301 -6.98 14.52 -2.84
N GLY A 302 -6.96 13.34 -3.49
CA GLY A 302 -8.12 12.82 -4.23
C GLY A 302 -9.33 12.54 -3.32
N TYR A 303 -9.10 12.11 -2.07
CA TYR A 303 -10.16 11.99 -1.07
C TYR A 303 -10.70 13.36 -0.63
N TYR A 304 -9.84 14.34 -0.42
CA TYR A 304 -10.23 15.70 -0.01
C TYR A 304 -11.02 16.42 -1.12
N ASP A 305 -10.61 16.30 -2.37
CA ASP A 305 -11.33 16.88 -3.51
C ASP A 305 -12.69 16.20 -3.74
N LYS A 306 -12.78 14.88 -3.52
CA LYS A 306 -14.00 14.09 -3.68
C LYS A 306 -15.05 14.34 -2.60
N TYR A 307 -14.63 14.64 -1.37
CA TYR A 307 -15.54 14.73 -0.22
C TYR A 307 -15.62 16.11 0.45
N MET A 308 -14.62 16.97 0.29
CA MET A 308 -14.57 18.32 0.89
C MET A 308 -14.62 19.46 -0.15
N GLY A 309 -14.42 19.17 -1.44
CA GLY A 309 -14.40 20.17 -2.53
C GLY A 309 -15.76 20.79 -2.93
N LYS A 310 -16.88 20.40 -2.31
CA LYS A 310 -18.23 20.90 -2.66
C LYS A 310 -18.72 22.09 -1.83
N LYS A 311 -17.84 22.94 -1.29
CA LYS A 311 -18.27 24.14 -0.54
C LYS A 311 -17.79 25.50 -1.08
N THR A 312 -17.01 25.56 -2.15
CA THR A 312 -16.43 26.84 -2.61
C THR A 312 -16.99 27.41 -3.91
N THR A 313 -17.89 26.70 -4.62
CA THR A 313 -18.46 27.21 -5.88
C THR A 313 -19.84 27.87 -5.72
N GLU A 314 -20.57 27.61 -4.62
CA GLU A 314 -21.88 28.24 -4.37
C GLU A 314 -21.81 29.54 -3.55
N GLN A 315 -20.66 29.88 -2.94
CA GLN A 315 -20.49 31.16 -2.21
C GLN A 315 -19.84 32.29 -3.03
N LYS A 316 -19.36 32.02 -4.26
CA LYS A 316 -18.84 33.09 -5.14
C LYS A 316 -19.89 33.72 -6.06
N LYS A 317 -21.10 33.14 -6.16
CA LYS A 317 -22.18 33.68 -7.00
C LYS A 317 -23.08 34.72 -6.31
N SER A 318 -22.85 34.99 -5.03
CA SER A 318 -23.65 35.94 -4.23
C SER A 318 -22.89 37.24 -3.85
N GLN A 319 -21.75 37.52 -4.48
CA GLN A 319 -20.95 38.72 -4.17
C GLN A 319 -20.54 39.57 -5.38
N GLU A 320 -21.07 39.27 -6.58
CA GLU A 320 -20.83 40.05 -7.80
C GLU A 320 -22.05 40.89 -8.24
N ASP A 321 -23.22 40.74 -7.60
CA ASP A 321 -24.47 41.44 -7.98
C ASP A 321 -24.70 42.79 -7.26
N SER A 322 -23.68 43.35 -6.58
CA SER A 322 -23.83 44.59 -5.81
C SER A 322 -22.80 45.69 -6.16
N ARG A 323 -22.18 45.64 -7.33
CA ARG A 323 -21.29 46.73 -7.75
C ARG A 323 -21.27 46.93 -9.27
N THR A 324 -22.24 47.68 -9.79
CA THR A 324 -22.04 48.72 -10.82
C THR A 324 -23.38 49.39 -11.18
N LYS A 325 -23.60 50.58 -10.63
CA LYS A 325 -24.40 51.64 -11.25
C LYS A 325 -23.43 52.79 -11.56
N PRO A 326 -23.44 53.33 -12.78
CA PRO A 326 -23.15 54.73 -12.98
C PRO A 326 -24.39 55.45 -13.51
N THR A 327 -24.64 56.58 -12.88
CA THR A 327 -25.62 57.61 -13.18
C THR A 327 -25.32 58.32 -14.50
N GLU A 328 -26.41 58.68 -15.16
CA GLU A 328 -26.55 59.49 -16.37
C GLU A 328 -26.35 61.00 -16.08
N ASN A 329 -26.12 61.76 -17.16
CA ASN A 329 -26.26 63.22 -17.36
C ASN A 329 -25.08 64.10 -16.92
N THR A 330 -24.60 65.12 -17.67
CA THR A 330 -25.05 65.83 -18.89
C THR A 330 -23.95 66.83 -19.25
N GLU A 331 -23.63 67.05 -20.54
CA GLU A 331 -23.60 68.37 -21.22
C GLU A 331 -22.89 68.35 -22.60
N LYS A 332 -23.46 69.14 -23.50
CA LYS A 332 -23.21 69.37 -24.95
C LYS A 332 -22.29 70.63 -25.15
N PRO A 333 -22.13 71.23 -26.35
CA PRO A 333 -21.67 70.74 -27.67
C PRO A 333 -20.68 71.73 -28.38
N GLY A 334 -20.18 71.35 -29.57
CA GLY A 334 -19.50 72.23 -30.55
C GLY A 334 -18.20 71.57 -31.04
N GLU A 335 -17.85 71.47 -32.31
CA GLU A 335 -18.22 72.24 -33.50
C GLU A 335 -17.88 71.42 -34.77
N LYS A 336 -18.53 71.78 -35.88
CA LYS A 336 -18.47 71.14 -37.19
C LYS A 336 -17.18 71.49 -37.94
N GLU A 337 -16.70 70.58 -38.79
CA GLU A 337 -16.44 70.92 -40.19
C GLU A 337 -16.47 69.67 -41.08
N ARG A 338 -17.22 69.74 -42.18
CA ARG A 338 -17.34 68.73 -43.23
C ARG A 338 -17.19 69.48 -44.56
N ALA A 339 -16.28 69.05 -45.42
CA ALA A 339 -16.15 69.52 -46.79
C ALA A 339 -16.52 68.40 -47.77
N HIS A 340 -17.22 68.79 -48.85
CA HIS A 340 -17.53 68.06 -50.09
C HIS A 340 -18.53 66.88 -49.97
N THR A 341 -19.59 66.76 -50.78
CA THR A 341 -20.12 67.49 -51.94
C THR A 341 -21.62 67.21 -52.02
#